data_AF-A0AAV3QAT9-F1
#
_entry.id   AF-A0AAV3QAT9-F1
#
_cell.length_a   1.000
_cell.length_b   1.000
_cell.length_c   1.000
_cell.angle_alpha   90.00
_cell.angle_beta   90.00
_cell.angle_gamma   90.00
#
_symmetry.space_group_name_H-M   'P 1'
#
loop_
_entity.id
_entity.type
_entity.pdbx_description
1 polymer ?
#
loop_
_entity_poly.entity_id
_entity_poly.type
_entity_poly.pdbx_seq_one_letter_code
_entity_poly.pdbx_strand_id
1 'polypeptide(L)'
;MDKFGASIIADADERILMEIQQKPGETLRSYATRFEEVATNIPTANEKVMMISFFHGLRYGHLKDKLVLEPPGTRNKLSNLVIQYIKLEEVKLLLEEMADIRARAKKSTNKGQQRSPKRGRI
;
A
#
# COMPACT_ATOMS: atom_id res chain seq x y z
N MET A 1 -12.20 25.83 33.62
CA MET A 1 -11.53 25.93 32.31
C MET A 1 -10.52 24.79 32.16
N ASP A 2 -11.09 23.58 32.09
CA ASP A 2 -10.79 22.47 31.18
C ASP A 2 -9.47 22.54 30.37
N LYS A 3 -8.49 21.74 30.83
CA LYS A 3 -7.19 21.49 30.19
C LYS A 3 -7.25 20.47 29.03
N PHE A 4 -8.42 20.26 28.44
CA PHE A 4 -8.63 19.25 27.37
C PHE A 4 -8.73 19.84 25.95
N GLY A 5 -8.62 21.17 25.80
CA GLY A 5 -8.76 21.83 24.49
C GLY A 5 -7.46 22.04 23.69
N ALA A 6 -6.29 21.76 24.26
CA ALA A 6 -5.00 22.21 23.69
C ALA A 6 -4.15 21.12 23.01
N SER A 7 -4.64 19.88 22.84
CA SER A 7 -3.83 18.74 22.35
C SER A 7 -4.43 18.05 21.11
N ILE A 8 -5.01 18.80 20.17
CA ILE A 8 -5.43 18.26 18.87
C ILE A 8 -4.92 19.12 17.70
N ILE A 9 -4.35 20.30 17.97
CA ILE A 9 -3.77 21.13 16.92
C ILE A 9 -2.34 20.64 16.68
N ALA A 10 -2.17 19.77 15.69
CA ALA A 10 -0.87 19.47 15.10
C ALA A 10 -0.19 20.80 14.70
N ASP A 11 1.07 20.99 15.09
CA ASP A 11 1.87 22.13 14.66
C ASP A 11 1.91 22.19 13.12
N ALA A 12 2.20 23.36 12.56
CA ALA A 12 2.18 23.55 11.10
C ALA A 12 3.00 22.49 10.35
N ASP A 13 4.12 22.06 10.94
CA ASP A 13 5.00 21.04 10.38
C ASP A 13 4.39 19.64 10.43
N GLU A 14 3.61 19.30 11.47
CA GLU A 14 2.92 18.02 11.59
C GLU A 14 1.72 17.89 10.64
N ARG A 15 1.11 19.02 10.23
CA ARG A 15 0.01 19.03 9.24
C ARG A 15 0.47 18.49 7.88
N ILE A 16 1.75 18.66 7.54
CA ILE A 16 2.34 18.13 6.31
C ILE A 16 2.13 16.61 6.24
N LEU A 17 2.16 15.90 7.37
CA LEU A 17 1.95 14.45 7.41
C LEU A 17 0.53 14.04 7.02
N MET A 18 -0.48 14.86 7.34
CA MET A 18 -1.87 14.59 6.99
C MET A 18 -2.13 14.74 5.49
N GLU A 19 -1.31 15.51 4.78
CA GLU A 19 -1.40 15.71 3.34
C GLU A 19 -0.82 14.52 2.55
N ILE A 20 -0.07 13.63 3.21
CA ILE A 20 0.54 12.46 2.55
C ILE A 20 -0.51 11.35 2.39
N GLN A 21 -1.13 11.34 1.22
CA GLN A 21 -2.09 10.31 0.82
C GLN A 21 -1.43 9.24 -0.05
N GLN A 22 -1.85 7.98 0.12
CA GLN A 22 -1.52 6.88 -0.76
C GLN A 22 -2.27 7.07 -2.09
N LYS A 23 -1.51 7.20 -3.18
CA LYS A 23 -2.07 7.50 -4.51
C LYS A 23 -2.73 6.26 -5.14
N PRO A 24 -3.69 6.43 -6.07
CA PRO A 24 -4.19 5.31 -6.87
C PRO A 24 -3.06 4.58 -7.59
N GLY A 25 -2.97 3.26 -7.41
CA GLY A 25 -1.92 2.43 -8.02
C GLY A 25 -0.57 2.46 -7.30
N GLU A 26 -0.41 3.28 -6.25
CA GLU A 26 0.79 3.30 -5.43
C GLU A 26 0.83 2.09 -4.47
N THR A 27 1.95 1.38 -4.46
CA THR A 27 2.18 0.26 -3.53
C THR A 27 2.30 0.77 -2.09
N LEU A 28 1.97 -0.09 -1.13
CA LEU A 28 2.11 0.22 0.28
C LEU A 28 3.56 0.57 0.64
N ARG A 29 4.54 -0.10 0.02
CA ARG A 29 5.97 0.20 0.22
C ARG A 29 6.30 1.62 -0.22
N SER A 30 5.92 2.01 -1.44
CA SER A 30 6.16 3.36 -1.95
C SER A 30 5.54 4.43 -1.06
N TYR A 31 4.28 4.22 -0.66
CA TYR A 31 3.60 5.12 0.26
C TYR A 31 4.32 5.24 1.61
N ALA A 32 4.66 4.11 2.24
CA ALA A 32 5.31 4.10 3.55
C ALA A 32 6.70 4.76 3.51
N THR A 33 7.46 4.56 2.42
CA THR A 33 8.74 5.23 2.22
C THR A 33 8.57 6.75 2.14
N ARG A 34 7.64 7.26 1.31
CA ARG A 34 7.39 8.71 1.23
C ARG A 34 6.94 9.29 2.56
N PHE A 35 6.10 8.57 3.30
CA PHE A 35 5.65 9.01 4.60
C PHE A 35 6.81 9.12 5.60
N GLU A 36 7.64 8.08 5.69
CA GLU A 36 8.78 8.06 6.62
C GLU A 36 9.85 9.11 6.27
N GLU A 37 10.08 9.37 4.97
CA GLU A 37 10.96 10.45 4.50
C GLU A 37 10.51 11.82 5.02
N VAL A 38 9.21 12.12 4.99
CA VAL A 38 8.69 13.39 5.53
C VAL A 38 8.71 13.36 7.07
N ALA A 39 8.27 12.27 7.69
CA ALA A 39 8.19 12.14 9.14
C ALA A 39 9.54 12.29 9.84
N THR A 40 10.62 11.73 9.26
CA THR A 40 11.97 11.83 9.82
C THR A 40 12.51 13.27 9.80
N ASN A 41 11.99 14.12 8.90
CA ASN A 41 12.39 15.52 8.78
C ASN A 41 11.63 16.47 9.72
N ILE A 42 10.72 15.96 10.56
CA ILE A 42 9.94 16.75 11.52
C ILE A 42 10.43 16.41 12.95
N PRO A 43 11.36 17.19 13.53
CA PRO A 43 12.04 16.82 14.77
C PRO A 43 11.12 16.76 16.00
N THR A 44 9.99 17.44 15.96
CA THR A 44 9.01 17.56 17.06
C THR A 44 7.80 16.65 16.89
N ALA A 45 7.76 15.82 15.83
CA ALA A 45 6.56 15.04 15.50
C ALA A 45 6.17 14.07 16.63
N ASN A 46 4.96 14.26 17.14
CA ASN A 46 4.38 13.38 18.14
C ASN A 46 4.10 11.99 17.54
N GLU A 47 4.56 10.92 18.20
CA GLU A 47 4.37 9.54 17.74
C GLU A 47 2.91 9.21 17.39
N LYS A 48 1.97 9.66 18.22
CA LYS A 48 0.54 9.43 17.96
C LYS A 48 0.06 10.19 16.74
N VAL A 49 0.52 11.43 16.54
CA VAL A 49 0.19 12.22 15.35
C VAL A 49 0.73 11.55 14.10
N MET A 50 1.98 11.06 14.11
CA MET A 50 2.53 10.29 12.99
C MET A 50 1.69 9.03 12.68
N MET A 51 1.33 8.26 13.70
CA MET A 51 0.52 7.05 13.51
C MET A 51 -0.87 7.36 12.94
N ILE A 52 -1.53 8.40 13.46
CA ILE A 52 -2.84 8.87 12.98
C ILE A 52 -2.72 9.35 11.54
N SER A 53 -1.75 10.21 11.22
CA SER A 53 -1.53 10.72 9.87
C SER A 53 -1.23 9.59 8.87
N PHE A 54 -0.41 8.61 9.25
CA PHE A 54 -0.16 7.42 8.43
C PHE A 54 -1.47 6.66 8.15
N PHE A 55 -2.26 6.38 9.19
CA PHE A 55 -3.54 5.70 9.03
C PHE A 55 -4.53 6.48 8.14
N HIS A 56 -4.59 7.80 8.32
CA HIS A 56 -5.45 8.68 7.52
C HIS A 56 -5.07 8.64 6.04
N GLY A 57 -3.77 8.67 5.75
CA GLY A 57 -3.25 8.65 4.39
C GLY A 57 -3.36 7.31 3.65
N LEU A 58 -3.62 6.20 4.34
CA LEU A 58 -3.81 4.90 3.69
C LEU A 58 -5.05 4.88 2.79
N ARG A 59 -4.95 4.22 1.63
CA ARG A 59 -6.12 3.84 0.84
C ARG A 59 -6.90 2.73 1.55
N TYR A 60 -8.20 2.63 1.27
CA TYR A 60 -9.00 1.47 1.67
C TYR A 60 -8.38 0.16 1.17
N GLY A 61 -8.40 -0.86 2.02
CA GLY A 61 -7.80 -2.16 1.77
C GLY A 61 -7.42 -2.87 3.06
N HIS A 62 -6.87 -4.08 2.93
CA HIS A 62 -6.72 -5.01 4.06
C HIS A 62 -5.90 -4.46 5.25
N LEU A 63 -4.88 -3.63 5.00
CA LEU A 63 -4.14 -3.00 6.09
C LEU A 63 -5.03 -1.99 6.83
N LYS A 64 -5.72 -1.10 6.10
CA LYS A 64 -6.59 -0.08 6.72
C LYS A 64 -7.73 -0.75 7.52
N ASP A 65 -8.32 -1.80 6.97
CA ASP A 65 -9.35 -2.59 7.66
C ASP A 65 -8.79 -3.23 8.94
N LYS A 66 -7.58 -3.81 8.88
CA LYS A 66 -6.91 -4.38 10.04
C LYS A 66 -6.65 -3.34 11.12
N LEU A 67 -6.21 -2.13 10.74
CA LEU A 67 -5.94 -1.05 11.68
C LEU A 67 -7.21 -0.46 12.32
N VAL A 68 -8.34 -0.48 11.60
CA VAL A 68 -9.65 -0.11 12.17
C VAL A 68 -10.09 -1.13 13.22
N LEU A 69 -9.95 -2.43 12.91
CA LEU A 69 -10.37 -3.52 13.81
C LEU A 69 -9.44 -3.67 15.02
N GLU A 70 -8.13 -3.55 14.79
CA GLU A 70 -7.10 -3.72 15.80
C GLU A 70 -6.08 -2.57 15.71
N PRO A 71 -6.40 -1.41 16.30
CA PRO A 71 -5.48 -0.28 16.34
C PRO A 71 -4.15 -0.66 17.02
N PRO A 72 -3.00 -0.38 16.39
CA PRO A 72 -1.72 -0.67 17.02
C PRO A 72 -1.51 0.27 18.20
N GLY A 73 -1.27 -0.27 19.39
CA GLY A 73 -1.01 0.53 20.58
C GLY A 73 0.35 1.23 20.61
N THR A 74 1.26 0.92 19.68
CA THR A 74 2.61 1.49 19.60
C THR A 74 3.08 1.61 18.15
N ARG A 75 4.03 2.53 17.85
CA ARG A 75 4.64 2.65 16.51
C ARG A 75 5.31 1.36 16.06
N ASN A 76 6.01 0.64 16.95
CA ASN A 76 6.62 -0.65 16.60
C ASN A 76 5.59 -1.68 16.11
N LYS A 77 4.41 -1.75 16.75
CA LYS A 77 3.34 -2.65 16.29
C LYS A 77 2.82 -2.23 14.92
N LEU A 78 2.65 -0.92 14.68
CA LEU A 78 2.28 -0.39 13.37
C LEU A 78 3.33 -0.77 12.30
N SER A 79 4.62 -0.50 12.55
CA SER A 79 5.69 -0.81 11.60
C SER A 79 5.76 -2.29 11.25
N ASN A 80 5.59 -3.18 12.24
CA ASN A 80 5.55 -4.63 12.00
C ASN A 80 4.37 -5.03 11.09
N LEU A 81 3.18 -4.46 11.31
CA LEU A 81 2.03 -4.69 10.45
C LEU A 81 2.28 -4.16 9.04
N VAL A 82 2.82 -2.95 8.89
CA VAL A 82 3.15 -2.38 7.57
C VAL A 82 4.11 -3.29 6.80
N ILE A 83 5.19 -3.76 7.42
CA ILE A 83 6.15 -4.68 6.80
C ILE A 83 5.49 -5.99 6.38
N GLN A 84 4.62 -6.55 7.23
CA GLN A 84 3.88 -7.78 6.91
C GLN A 84 2.98 -7.57 5.68
N TYR A 85 2.22 -6.47 5.64
CA TYR A 85 1.30 -6.20 4.54
C TYR A 85 2.01 -5.81 3.24
N ILE A 86 3.19 -5.17 3.31
CA ILE A 86 4.06 -4.98 2.15
C ILE A 86 4.42 -6.32 1.53
N LYS A 87 4.87 -7.29 2.34
CA LYS A 87 5.22 -8.63 1.84
C LYS A 87 4.02 -9.34 1.22
N LEU A 88 2.84 -9.23 1.83
CA LEU A 88 1.62 -9.82 1.30
C LEU A 88 1.22 -9.20 -0.05
N GLU A 89 1.31 -7.88 -0.17
CA GLU A 89 1.05 -7.17 -1.43
C GLU A 89 2.05 -7.58 -2.52
N GLU A 90 3.34 -7.64 -2.20
CA GLU A 90 4.39 -8.05 -3.13
C GLU A 90 4.20 -9.48 -3.64
N VAL A 91 3.88 -10.43 -2.75
CA VAL A 91 3.57 -11.81 -3.14
C VAL A 91 2.34 -11.85 -4.04
N LYS A 92 1.29 -11.07 -3.73
CA LYS A 92 0.08 -10.99 -4.56
C LYS A 92 0.41 -10.48 -5.97
N LEU A 93 1.18 -9.39 -6.08
CA LEU A 93 1.57 -8.80 -7.37
C LEU A 93 2.37 -9.80 -8.22
N LEU A 94 3.31 -10.53 -7.60
CA LEU A 94 4.08 -11.57 -8.29
C LEU A 94 3.17 -12.71 -8.81
N LEU A 95 2.19 -13.15 -8.02
CA LEU A 95 1.25 -14.18 -8.44
C LEU A 95 0.36 -13.73 -9.60
N GLU A 96 -0.09 -12.47 -9.59
CA GLU A 96 -0.85 -11.85 -10.67
C GLU A 96 -0.01 -11.78 -11.96
N GLU A 97 1.24 -11.32 -11.87
CA GLU A 97 2.17 -11.27 -13.01
C GLU A 97 2.43 -12.67 -13.60
N MET A 98 2.66 -13.68 -12.75
CA MET A 98 2.84 -15.06 -13.19
C MET A 98 1.57 -15.63 -13.85
N ALA A 99 0.38 -15.27 -13.38
CA ALA A 99 -0.87 -15.66 -14.01
C ALA A 99 -1.02 -15.02 -15.40
N ASP A 100 -0.69 -13.74 -15.52
CA ASP A 100 -0.71 -12.99 -16.77
C ASP A 100 0.25 -13.56 -17.82
N ILE A 101 1.48 -13.87 -17.42
CA ILE A 101 2.48 -14.52 -18.30
C ILE A 101 1.93 -15.86 -18.82
N ARG A 102 1.36 -16.68 -17.94
CA ARG A 102 0.77 -17.98 -18.32
C ARG A 102 -0.42 -17.82 -19.26
N ALA A 103 -1.29 -16.83 -19.03
CA ALA A 103 -2.42 -16.56 -19.89
C ALA A 103 -1.99 -16.11 -21.29
N ARG A 104 -0.97 -15.26 -21.38
CA ARG A 104 -0.38 -14.80 -22.67
C ARG A 104 0.25 -15.96 -23.44
N ALA A 105 0.96 -16.86 -22.75
CA ALA A 105 1.57 -18.05 -23.38
C ALA A 105 0.51 -19.02 -23.95
N LYS A 106 -0.61 -19.24 -23.26
CA LYS A 106 -1.71 -20.07 -23.78
C LYS A 106 -2.39 -19.46 -25.01
N LYS A 107 -2.46 -18.12 -25.08
CA LYS A 107 -3.07 -17.42 -26.23
C LYS A 107 -2.18 -17.47 -27.48
N SER A 108 -0.86 -17.49 -27.32
CA SER A 108 0.08 -17.59 -28.46
C SER A 108 0.11 -19.00 -29.05
N THR A 109 0.04 -20.06 -28.24
CA THR A 109 0.00 -21.45 -28.72
C THR A 109 -1.27 -21.78 -29.49
N ASN A 110 -2.44 -21.33 -29.03
CA ASN A 110 -3.71 -21.55 -29.74
C ASN A 110 -3.77 -20.86 -31.11
N LYS A 111 -3.11 -19.71 -31.30
CA LYS A 111 -3.03 -19.04 -32.62
C LYS A 111 -2.14 -19.78 -33.62
N GLY A 112 -1.14 -20.54 -33.16
CA GLY A 112 -0.27 -21.34 -34.01
C GLY A 112 -0.95 -22.59 -34.58
N GLN A 113 -1.87 -23.21 -33.83
CA GLN A 113 -2.57 -24.43 -34.24
C GLN A 113 -3.75 -24.20 -35.20
N GLN A 114 -4.25 -22.96 -35.32
CA GLN A 114 -5.34 -22.63 -36.26
C GLN A 114 -4.88 -22.36 -37.71
N ARG A 115 -3.56 -22.38 -38.00
CA ARG A 115 -3.00 -22.10 -39.34
C ARG A 115 -2.43 -23.35 -40.02
N SER A 116 -3.23 -24.41 -40.15
CA SER A 116 -2.93 -25.52 -41.06
C SER A 116 -4.13 -25.79 -41.96
N PRO A 117 -4.22 -25.18 -43.16
CA PRO A 117 -5.17 -25.63 -44.14
C PRO A 117 -4.66 -26.97 -44.69
N LYS A 118 -5.41 -28.05 -44.43
CA LYS A 118 -5.25 -29.33 -45.14
C LYS A 118 -5.51 -29.06 -46.63
N ARG A 119 -4.46 -28.82 -47.42
CA ARG A 119 -4.56 -28.90 -48.88
C ARG A 119 -4.37 -30.35 -49.27
N GLY A 120 -5.41 -30.86 -49.92
CA GLY A 120 -5.64 -32.25 -50.24
C GLY A 120 -4.59 -32.84 -51.16
N ARG A 121 -4.47 -34.16 -51.03
CA ARG A 121 -3.78 -35.04 -51.94
C ARG A 121 -4.80 -35.52 -52.96
N ILE A 122 -4.74 -35.05 -54.20
CA ILE A 122 -5.18 -35.74 -55.41
C ILE A 122 -4.21 -35.35 -56.52
#